data_AF-A0A0F8XJR5-F1
#
_entry.id   AF-A0A0F8XJR5-F1
#
_cell.length_a   1.000
_cell.length_b   1.000
_cell.length_c   1.000
_cell.angle_alpha   90.00
_cell.angle_beta   90.00
_cell.angle_gamma   90.00
#
_symmetry.space_group_name_H-M   'P 1'
#
loop_
_entity.id
_entity.type
_entity.pdbx_description
1 polymer ?
#
loop_
_entity_poly.entity_id
_entity_poly.type
_entity_poly.pdbx_seq_one_letter_code
_entity_poly.pdbx_strand_id
1 'polypeptide(L)'
;MTDSGGYQVLKYGGVKVSAPEMAEFETKIKTDIAIPLDKPTGFGLTKTKARSFVDHTLKISKQTLKQSSKNGQIWVGPIQGGEHFDLVKHSTKELVDYGFEMLALGSPVEFMESYEYNLLAKMIIAARSQMPSSMPLHLFGAGHPLTIPFAVALGCDTFDSASYMLYAKQDRYMTEDRTRHLSEIVNFSCNCEVCSKFTPKELLALEESEKINNLGLH
;
A
#
# COMPACT_ATOMS: atom_id res chain seq x y z
N MET A 1 5.82 0.88 -10.51
CA MET A 1 6.04 0.03 -9.33
C MET A 1 5.23 -1.24 -9.54
N THR A 2 5.81 -2.38 -9.21
CA THR A 2 5.14 -3.68 -9.30
C THR A 2 5.10 -4.29 -7.91
N ASP A 3 3.95 -4.82 -7.51
CA ASP A 3 3.84 -5.60 -6.28
C ASP A 3 4.21 -7.06 -6.57
N SER A 4 4.93 -7.67 -5.64
CA SER A 4 5.38 -9.05 -5.66
C SER A 4 4.26 -10.08 -5.49
N GLY A 5 3.08 -9.63 -5.06
CA GLY A 5 1.95 -10.46 -4.68
C GLY A 5 1.86 -10.72 -3.17
N GLY A 6 2.51 -9.88 -2.35
CA GLY A 6 2.44 -9.95 -0.90
C GLY A 6 0.99 -9.91 -0.40
N TYR A 7 0.13 -9.09 -1.01
CA TYR A 7 -1.29 -9.04 -0.64
C TYR A 7 -2.03 -10.38 -0.87
N GLN A 8 -1.70 -11.12 -1.93
CA GLN A 8 -2.25 -12.47 -2.15
C GLN A 8 -1.74 -13.46 -1.10
N VAL A 9 -0.50 -13.32 -0.63
CA VAL A 9 0.02 -14.08 0.53
C VAL A 9 -0.78 -13.75 1.79
N LEU A 10 -1.10 -12.48 2.03
CA LEU A 10 -1.92 -12.06 3.18
C LEU A 10 -3.33 -12.67 3.12
N LYS A 11 -4.00 -12.61 1.95
CA LYS A 11 -5.38 -13.08 1.80
C LYS A 11 -5.51 -14.60 1.70
N TYR A 12 -4.57 -15.29 1.06
CA TYR A 12 -4.67 -16.72 0.75
C TYR A 12 -3.65 -17.60 1.49
N GLY A 13 -2.77 -16.99 2.30
CA GLY A 13 -1.72 -17.68 3.06
C GLY A 13 -0.46 -18.01 2.27
N GLY A 14 -0.46 -17.84 0.94
CA GLY A 14 0.69 -18.08 0.09
C GLY A 14 0.40 -17.92 -1.40
N VAL A 15 1.47 -17.97 -2.21
CA VAL A 15 1.43 -17.95 -3.68
C VAL A 15 2.25 -19.12 -4.24
N LYS A 16 1.94 -19.59 -5.45
CA LYS A 16 2.64 -20.69 -6.13
C LYS A 16 3.87 -20.21 -6.91
N VAL A 17 4.69 -19.37 -6.28
CA VAL A 17 5.92 -18.81 -6.84
C VAL A 17 6.91 -18.56 -5.70
N SER A 18 8.18 -18.86 -5.92
CA SER A 18 9.23 -18.58 -4.94
C SER A 18 9.72 -17.13 -5.05
N ALA A 19 10.35 -16.62 -3.98
CA ALA A 19 10.89 -15.27 -4.00
C ALA A 19 11.97 -15.02 -5.07
N PRO A 20 12.91 -15.97 -5.34
CA PRO A 20 13.85 -15.81 -6.44
C PRO A 20 13.19 -15.78 -7.82
N GLU A 21 12.18 -16.63 -8.06
CA GLU A 21 11.42 -16.65 -9.31
C GLU A 21 10.65 -15.33 -9.53
N MET A 22 10.03 -14.79 -8.48
CA MET A 22 9.36 -13.48 -8.53
C MET A 22 10.36 -12.36 -8.82
N ALA A 23 11.53 -12.36 -8.16
CA ALA A 23 12.55 -11.34 -8.40
C ALA A 23 13.12 -11.39 -9.82
N GLU A 24 13.34 -12.60 -10.35
CA GLU A 24 13.74 -12.80 -11.74
C GLU A 24 12.66 -12.31 -12.71
N PHE A 25 11.38 -12.56 -12.40
CA PHE A 25 10.25 -12.08 -13.21
C PHE A 25 10.19 -10.55 -13.23
N GLU A 26 10.24 -9.87 -12.08
CA GLU A 26 10.24 -8.40 -12.01
C GLU A 26 11.42 -7.78 -12.77
N THR A 27 12.58 -8.43 -12.75
CA THR A 27 13.75 -8.03 -13.55
C THR A 27 13.48 -8.18 -15.05
N LYS A 28 12.90 -9.31 -15.48
CA LYS A 28 12.63 -9.61 -16.90
C LYS A 28 11.58 -8.69 -17.52
N ILE A 29 10.56 -8.30 -16.76
CA ILE A 29 9.55 -7.33 -17.22
C ILE A 29 10.03 -5.87 -17.14
N LYS A 30 11.28 -5.65 -16.70
CA LYS A 30 11.91 -4.33 -16.57
C LYS A 30 11.13 -3.39 -15.66
N THR A 31 10.65 -3.91 -14.54
CA THR A 31 10.02 -3.08 -13.49
C THR A 31 11.00 -1.99 -13.04
N ASP A 32 10.58 -0.72 -13.00
CA ASP A 32 11.43 0.36 -12.48
C ASP A 32 11.57 0.34 -10.95
N ILE A 33 10.47 0.02 -10.25
CA ILE A 33 10.40 -0.02 -8.78
C ILE A 33 9.80 -1.37 -8.37
N ALA A 34 10.66 -2.24 -7.83
CA ALA A 34 10.43 -3.65 -7.58
C ALA A 34 10.37 -3.94 -6.08
N ILE A 35 9.68 -5.01 -5.70
CA ILE A 35 9.40 -5.33 -4.29
C ILE A 35 9.74 -6.80 -4.05
N PRO A 36 10.58 -7.15 -3.07
CA PRO A 36 10.82 -8.55 -2.73
C PRO A 36 9.51 -9.23 -2.31
N LEU A 37 9.33 -10.50 -2.66
CA LEU A 37 8.19 -11.29 -2.19
C LEU A 37 8.25 -11.49 -0.68
N ASP A 38 7.60 -10.58 0.04
CA ASP A 38 7.62 -10.50 1.49
C ASP A 38 6.51 -11.33 2.13
N LYS A 39 6.45 -11.30 3.46
CA LYS A 39 5.40 -11.95 4.21
C LYS A 39 4.65 -10.94 5.06
N PRO A 40 3.48 -10.46 4.59
CA PRO A 40 2.73 -9.43 5.29
C PRO A 40 2.29 -9.85 6.69
N THR A 41 2.55 -8.98 7.67
CA THR A 41 2.10 -9.12 9.05
C THR A 41 0.70 -8.54 9.19
N GLY A 42 -0.32 -9.40 9.14
CA GLY A 42 -1.72 -8.98 9.29
C GLY A 42 -2.07 -8.44 10.69
N PHE A 43 -3.21 -7.79 10.79
CA PHE A 43 -3.73 -7.20 12.02
C PHE A 43 -4.14 -8.29 13.04
N GLY A 44 -3.85 -8.07 14.33
CA GLY A 44 -4.18 -9.00 15.42
C GLY A 44 -3.28 -10.24 15.54
N LEU A 45 -2.18 -10.34 14.79
CA LEU A 45 -1.22 -11.43 14.93
C LEU A 45 -0.46 -11.35 16.26
N THR A 46 -0.20 -12.50 16.88
CA THR A 46 0.65 -12.56 18.07
C THR A 46 2.07 -12.08 17.75
N LYS A 47 2.73 -11.44 18.72
CA LYS A 47 4.10 -10.93 18.56
C LYS A 47 5.09 -12.00 18.08
N THR A 48 4.96 -13.23 18.55
CA THR A 48 5.80 -14.37 18.12
C THR A 48 5.60 -14.68 16.63
N LYS A 49 4.34 -14.67 16.16
CA LYS A 49 4.03 -14.93 14.74
C LYS A 49 4.47 -13.76 13.86
N ALA A 50 4.22 -12.53 14.30
CA ALA A 50 4.67 -11.32 13.63
C ALA A 50 6.20 -11.31 13.48
N ARG A 51 6.95 -11.67 14.53
CA ARG A 51 8.42 -11.80 14.45
C ARG A 51 8.83 -12.82 13.40
N SER A 52 8.20 -14.00 13.35
CA SER A 52 8.54 -15.01 12.34
C SER A 52 8.30 -14.51 10.90
N PHE A 53 7.37 -13.57 10.69
CA PHE A 53 7.09 -12.98 9.37
C PHE A 53 8.10 -11.90 9.03
N VAL A 54 8.47 -11.07 10.00
CA VAL A 54 9.57 -10.10 9.87
C VAL A 54 10.89 -10.81 9.54
N ASP A 55 11.25 -11.84 10.30
CA ASP A 55 12.51 -12.58 10.08
C ASP A 55 12.55 -13.24 8.69
N HIS A 56 11.41 -13.77 8.22
CA HIS A 56 11.28 -14.30 6.86
C HIS A 56 11.45 -13.20 5.80
N THR A 57 10.75 -12.08 5.98
CA THR A 57 10.79 -10.93 5.07
C THR A 57 12.21 -10.37 4.97
N LEU A 58 12.91 -10.20 6.08
CA LEU A 58 14.30 -9.72 6.11
C LEU A 58 15.25 -10.69 5.40
N LYS A 59 15.09 -12.00 5.64
CA LYS A 59 15.89 -13.03 4.95
C LYS A 59 15.73 -12.93 3.43
N ILE A 60 14.48 -12.88 2.94
CA ILE A 60 14.20 -12.78 1.51
C ILE A 60 14.70 -11.46 0.94
N SER A 61 14.39 -10.34 1.58
CA SER A 61 14.81 -9.00 1.14
C SER A 61 16.33 -8.90 0.99
N LYS A 62 17.10 -9.45 1.94
CA LYS A 62 18.57 -9.49 1.87
C LYS A 62 19.08 -10.34 0.72
N GLN A 63 18.43 -11.47 0.43
CA GLN A 63 18.79 -12.35 -0.67
C GLN A 63 18.50 -11.68 -2.02
N THR A 64 17.29 -11.13 -2.19
CA THR A 64 16.85 -10.41 -3.38
C THR A 64 17.79 -9.24 -3.69
N LEU A 65 18.08 -8.38 -2.70
CA LEU A 65 18.96 -7.24 -2.91
C LEU A 65 20.38 -7.67 -3.32
N LYS A 66 20.94 -8.70 -2.69
CA LYS A 66 22.27 -9.24 -3.05
C LYS A 66 22.34 -9.84 -4.46
N GLN A 67 21.24 -10.41 -4.94
CA GLN A 67 21.16 -11.03 -6.26
C GLN A 67 20.70 -10.05 -7.35
N SER A 68 20.26 -8.86 -6.97
CA SER A 68 19.80 -7.84 -7.90
C SER A 68 20.89 -7.41 -8.88
N SER A 69 20.50 -7.20 -10.14
CA SER A 69 21.38 -6.67 -11.18
C SER A 69 21.44 -5.15 -11.11
N LYS A 70 22.60 -4.55 -11.41
CA LYS A 70 22.72 -3.08 -11.57
C LYS A 70 22.16 -2.63 -12.93
N ASN A 71 20.84 -2.70 -13.09
CA ASN A 71 20.12 -2.39 -14.33
C ASN A 71 19.25 -1.11 -14.24
N GLY A 72 19.37 -0.34 -13.14
CA GLY A 72 18.57 0.87 -12.89
C GLY A 72 17.25 0.64 -12.16
N GLN A 73 16.86 -0.62 -11.92
CA GLN A 73 15.71 -0.97 -11.07
C GLN A 73 15.99 -0.64 -9.61
N ILE A 74 15.01 -0.04 -8.94
CA ILE A 74 15.04 0.25 -7.50
C ILE A 74 14.28 -0.88 -6.78
N TRP A 75 14.96 -1.56 -5.85
CA TRP A 75 14.29 -2.49 -4.94
C TRP A 75 13.82 -1.74 -3.70
N VAL A 76 12.56 -1.92 -3.32
CA VAL A 76 11.94 -1.30 -2.15
C VAL A 76 11.92 -2.27 -0.98
N GLY A 77 12.41 -1.84 0.18
CA GLY A 77 12.47 -2.67 1.37
C GLY A 77 11.11 -2.74 2.08
N PRO A 78 10.46 -3.92 2.17
CA PRO A 78 9.15 -4.06 2.78
C PRO A 78 9.26 -4.15 4.31
N ILE A 79 8.85 -3.10 5.00
CA ILE A 79 8.81 -3.02 6.46
C ILE A 79 7.59 -3.80 6.95
N GLN A 80 7.83 -4.77 7.82
CA GLN A 80 6.80 -5.60 8.44
C GLN A 80 6.83 -5.48 9.97
N GLY A 81 5.80 -6.01 10.63
CA GLY A 81 5.67 -6.01 12.10
C GLY A 81 4.29 -5.59 12.63
N GLY A 82 3.49 -4.91 11.81
CA GLY A 82 2.12 -4.52 12.15
C GLY A 82 2.04 -3.67 13.42
N GLU A 83 1.15 -4.04 14.34
CA GLU A 83 0.93 -3.35 15.62
C GLU A 83 2.07 -3.50 16.65
N HIS A 84 3.05 -4.37 16.37
CA HIS A 84 4.21 -4.57 17.24
C HIS A 84 5.32 -3.59 16.86
N PHE A 85 5.24 -2.35 17.36
CA PHE A 85 6.11 -1.25 16.92
C PHE A 85 7.61 -1.50 17.11
N ASP A 86 8.02 -2.34 18.06
CA ASP A 86 9.42 -2.75 18.20
C ASP A 86 9.88 -3.65 17.04
N LEU A 87 8.98 -4.46 16.48
CA LEU A 87 9.23 -5.24 15.27
C LEU A 87 9.30 -4.34 14.04
N VAL A 88 8.43 -3.31 13.95
CA VAL A 88 8.48 -2.31 12.87
C VAL A 88 9.83 -1.58 12.87
N LYS A 89 10.29 -1.12 14.06
CA LYS A 89 11.61 -0.49 14.21
C LYS A 89 12.74 -1.44 13.78
N HIS A 90 12.70 -2.68 14.27
CA HIS A 90 13.71 -3.67 13.91
C HIS A 90 13.75 -3.97 12.40
N SER A 91 12.58 -4.21 11.79
CA SER A 91 12.46 -4.45 10.34
C SER A 91 13.02 -3.27 9.55
N THR A 92 12.68 -2.05 9.96
CA THR A 92 13.13 -0.83 9.28
C THR A 92 14.64 -0.67 9.37
N LYS A 93 15.21 -0.81 10.57
CA LYS A 93 16.65 -0.68 10.78
C LYS A 93 17.45 -1.68 9.95
N GLU A 94 17.03 -2.94 9.92
CA GLU A 94 17.72 -3.98 9.13
C GLU A 94 17.67 -3.68 7.62
N LEU A 95 16.53 -3.22 7.10
CA LEU A 95 16.41 -2.88 5.68
C LEU A 95 17.27 -1.67 5.30
N VAL A 96 17.36 -0.66 6.17
CA VAL A 96 18.30 0.46 6.01
C VAL A 96 19.74 -0.05 6.00
N ASP A 97 20.12 -0.88 6.98
CA ASP A 97 21.47 -1.44 7.10
C ASP A 97 21.84 -2.36 5.92
N TYR A 98 20.85 -2.98 5.25
CA TYR A 98 21.06 -3.77 4.03
C TYR A 98 21.33 -2.92 2.79
N GLY A 99 21.03 -1.62 2.83
CA GLY A 99 21.30 -0.67 1.75
C GLY A 99 20.13 -0.47 0.77
N PHE A 100 18.89 -0.69 1.21
CA PHE A 100 17.71 -0.28 0.42
C PHE A 100 17.63 1.25 0.31
N GLU A 101 17.29 1.75 -0.88
CA GLU A 101 17.22 3.20 -1.16
C GLU A 101 15.82 3.79 -0.91
N MET A 102 14.81 2.93 -0.85
CA MET A 102 13.41 3.25 -0.58
C MET A 102 12.79 2.13 0.25
N LEU A 103 11.90 2.48 1.18
CA LEU A 103 11.17 1.50 2.00
C LEU A 103 9.66 1.64 1.81
N ALA A 104 8.94 0.56 2.07
CA ALA A 104 7.49 0.53 2.06
C ALA A 104 6.97 -0.03 3.37
N LEU A 105 6.05 0.67 4.02
CA LEU A 105 5.36 0.17 5.21
C LEU A 105 4.26 -0.80 4.78
N GLY A 106 4.48 -2.09 5.05
CA GLY A 106 3.57 -3.17 4.69
C GLY A 106 2.43 -3.39 5.68
N SER A 107 1.37 -4.03 5.18
CA SER A 107 0.15 -4.40 5.91
C SER A 107 -0.72 -3.28 6.54
N PRO A 108 -0.67 -1.99 6.15
CA PRO A 108 -1.55 -1.00 6.78
C PRO A 108 -3.02 -1.14 6.30
N VAL A 109 -3.30 -1.89 5.23
CA VAL A 109 -4.64 -2.02 4.62
C VAL A 109 -5.69 -2.44 5.64
N GLU A 110 -5.45 -3.51 6.41
CA GLU A 110 -6.41 -4.01 7.41
C GLU A 110 -6.66 -3.00 8.53
N PHE A 111 -5.66 -2.17 8.88
CA PHE A 111 -5.80 -1.09 9.86
C PHE A 111 -6.65 0.05 9.31
N MET A 112 -6.45 0.41 8.04
CA MET A 112 -7.23 1.47 7.39
C MET A 112 -8.67 1.07 7.14
N GLU A 113 -8.92 -0.18 6.72
CA GLU A 113 -10.28 -0.74 6.59
C GLU A 113 -11.00 -0.80 7.95
N SER A 114 -10.26 -1.00 9.04
CA SER A 114 -10.78 -1.02 10.42
C SER A 114 -10.80 0.36 11.10
N TYR A 115 -10.41 1.44 10.39
CA TYR A 115 -10.34 2.81 10.93
C TYR A 115 -9.39 2.98 12.13
N GLU A 116 -8.40 2.11 12.27
CA GLU A 116 -7.39 2.11 13.34
C GLU A 116 -6.25 3.12 13.06
N TYR A 117 -6.60 4.38 12.79
CA TYR A 117 -5.65 5.41 12.37
C TYR A 117 -4.62 5.78 13.45
N ASN A 118 -4.94 5.58 14.73
CA ASN A 118 -3.98 5.73 15.82
C ASN A 118 -2.86 4.67 15.75
N LEU A 119 -3.20 3.42 15.42
CA LEU A 119 -2.21 2.36 15.22
C LEU A 119 -1.39 2.63 13.97
N LEU A 120 -2.03 3.01 12.85
CA LEU A 120 -1.36 3.43 11.63
C LEU A 120 -0.31 4.53 11.90
N ALA A 121 -0.68 5.57 12.65
CA ALA A 121 0.21 6.65 13.02
C ALA A 121 1.46 6.16 13.74
N LYS A 122 1.26 5.29 14.74
CA LYS A 122 2.36 4.71 15.53
C LYS A 122 3.27 3.81 14.68
N MET A 123 2.71 3.09 13.70
CA MET A 123 3.50 2.30 12.75
C MET A 123 4.39 3.22 11.90
N ILE A 124 3.84 4.30 11.33
CA ILE A 124 4.60 5.25 10.51
C ILE A 124 5.71 5.91 11.33
N ILE A 125 5.40 6.38 12.55
CA ILE A 125 6.38 6.98 13.46
C ILE A 125 7.48 5.97 13.84
N ALA A 126 7.11 4.71 14.11
CA ALA A 126 8.07 3.66 14.42
C ALA A 126 9.04 3.41 13.27
N ALA A 127 8.54 3.31 12.03
CA ALA A 127 9.37 3.19 10.84
C ALA A 127 10.27 4.43 10.67
N ARG A 128 9.69 5.62 10.62
CA ARG A 128 10.44 6.88 10.43
C ARG A 128 11.53 7.12 11.47
N SER A 129 11.34 6.68 12.71
CA SER A 129 12.37 6.80 13.75
C SER A 129 13.67 6.05 13.47
N GLN A 130 13.67 5.12 12.51
CA GLN A 130 14.83 4.32 12.11
C GLN A 130 15.30 4.62 10.67
N MET A 131 14.65 5.56 9.97
CA MET A 131 14.99 5.92 8.59
C MET A 131 15.82 7.20 8.54
N PRO A 132 16.79 7.30 7.62
CA PRO A 132 17.34 8.59 7.22
C PRO A 132 16.22 9.51 6.69
N SER A 133 16.32 10.81 6.97
CA SER A 133 15.30 11.78 6.54
C SER A 133 15.18 11.92 5.01
N SER A 134 16.23 11.56 4.27
CA SER A 134 16.26 11.61 2.81
C SER A 134 15.68 10.37 2.13
N MET A 135 15.33 9.32 2.89
CA MET A 135 14.88 8.05 2.34
C MET A 135 13.36 8.07 2.13
N PRO A 136 12.84 7.80 0.92
CA PRO A 136 11.41 7.76 0.68
C PRO A 136 10.72 6.61 1.41
N LEU A 137 9.52 6.89 1.95
CA LEU A 137 8.63 5.93 2.58
C LEU A 137 7.33 5.81 1.79
N HIS A 138 7.08 4.64 1.23
CA HIS A 138 5.81 4.27 0.63
C HIS A 138 4.84 3.71 1.67
N LEU A 139 3.57 4.10 1.60
CA LEU A 139 2.51 3.54 2.45
C LEU A 139 1.57 2.67 1.62
N PHE A 140 1.72 1.35 1.74
CA PHE A 140 1.00 0.41 0.90
C PHE A 140 -0.51 0.45 1.08
N GLY A 141 -1.26 0.49 -0.01
CA GLY A 141 -2.73 0.42 -0.03
C GLY A 141 -3.42 1.61 0.64
N ALA A 142 -2.69 2.69 0.96
CA ALA A 142 -3.26 3.93 1.46
C ALA A 142 -3.88 4.74 0.31
N GLY A 143 -4.97 4.20 -0.22
CA GLY A 143 -5.60 4.64 -1.45
C GLY A 143 -6.82 5.53 -1.29
N HIS A 144 -7.21 5.90 -0.06
CA HIS A 144 -8.35 6.78 0.21
C HIS A 144 -7.86 8.17 0.62
N PRO A 145 -8.36 9.27 0.02
CA PRO A 145 -7.92 10.64 0.32
C PRO A 145 -7.87 11.01 1.80
N LEU A 146 -8.87 10.58 2.58
CA LEU A 146 -8.97 10.74 4.04
C LEU A 146 -7.66 10.56 4.82
N THR A 147 -6.83 9.55 4.50
CA THR A 147 -5.63 9.25 5.30
C THR A 147 -4.36 9.90 4.76
N ILE A 148 -4.36 10.37 3.51
CA ILE A 148 -3.16 10.83 2.82
C ILE A 148 -2.55 12.07 3.49
N PRO A 149 -3.28 13.18 3.78
CA PRO A 149 -2.68 14.36 4.40
C PRO A 149 -2.03 14.05 5.76
N PHE A 150 -2.67 13.18 6.54
CA PHE A 150 -2.16 12.74 7.83
C PHE A 150 -0.88 11.90 7.68
N ALA A 151 -0.87 10.94 6.75
CA ALA A 151 0.30 10.13 6.46
C ALA A 151 1.47 10.98 5.93
N VAL A 152 1.21 11.96 5.05
CA VAL A 152 2.21 12.93 4.58
C VAL A 152 2.81 13.72 5.74
N ALA A 153 1.99 14.20 6.69
CA ALA A 153 2.48 14.92 7.87
C ALA A 153 3.37 14.06 8.79
N LEU A 154 3.17 12.74 8.79
CA LEU A 154 4.02 11.77 9.48
C LEU A 154 5.24 11.34 8.66
N GLY A 155 5.38 11.86 7.44
CA GLY A 155 6.45 11.55 6.51
C GLY A 155 6.14 10.32 5.68
N CYS A 156 5.01 10.18 5.01
CA CYS A 156 4.88 9.25 3.89
C CYS A 156 5.01 10.03 2.58
N ASP A 157 5.73 9.49 1.61
CA ASP A 157 6.09 10.18 0.37
C ASP A 157 5.30 9.67 -0.84
N THR A 158 4.92 8.39 -0.83
CA THR A 158 4.19 7.77 -1.94
C THR A 158 3.10 6.83 -1.43
N PHE A 159 2.08 6.65 -2.27
CA PHE A 159 0.85 5.93 -1.97
C PHE A 159 0.38 5.19 -3.22
N ASP A 160 -0.44 4.15 -3.04
CA ASP A 160 -1.11 3.42 -4.11
C ASP A 160 -2.60 3.23 -3.78
N SER A 161 -3.42 3.10 -4.82
CA SER A 161 -4.86 2.91 -4.67
C SER A 161 -5.37 1.87 -5.65
N ALA A 162 -5.93 0.79 -5.13
CA ALA A 162 -6.93 -0.02 -5.85
C ALA A 162 -8.36 0.46 -5.53
N SER A 163 -8.52 1.22 -4.44
CA SER A 163 -9.82 1.59 -3.90
C SER A 163 -10.63 2.44 -4.88
N TYR A 164 -10.01 3.31 -5.68
CA TYR A 164 -10.73 4.14 -6.66
C TYR A 164 -11.63 3.30 -7.59
N MET A 165 -11.09 2.22 -8.15
CA MET A 165 -11.82 1.32 -9.06
C MET A 165 -12.69 0.30 -8.29
N LEU A 166 -12.23 -0.19 -7.14
CA LEU A 166 -13.03 -1.11 -6.31
C LEU A 166 -14.29 -0.44 -5.76
N TYR A 167 -14.22 0.87 -5.45
CA TYR A 167 -15.32 1.65 -4.93
C TYR A 167 -16.28 2.03 -6.07
N ALA A 168 -15.73 2.42 -7.23
CA ALA A 168 -16.52 2.66 -8.43
C ALA A 168 -17.40 1.47 -8.83
N LYS A 169 -16.85 0.24 -8.79
CA LYS A 169 -17.60 -1.02 -9.03
C LYS A 169 -18.74 -1.28 -8.04
N GLN A 170 -18.81 -0.53 -6.95
CA GLN A 170 -19.82 -0.66 -5.90
C GLN A 170 -20.67 0.61 -5.76
N ASP A 171 -20.69 1.47 -6.79
CA ASP A 171 -21.37 2.77 -6.77
C ASP A 171 -20.97 3.65 -5.58
N ARG A 172 -19.70 3.54 -5.14
CA ARG A 172 -19.15 4.32 -4.03
C ARG A 172 -18.32 5.48 -4.56
N TYR A 173 -18.67 6.67 -4.08
CA TYR A 173 -18.07 7.95 -4.42
C TYR A 173 -17.15 8.41 -3.28
N MET A 174 -15.86 8.60 -3.60
CA MET A 174 -14.88 9.11 -2.63
C MET A 174 -14.99 10.62 -2.50
N THR A 175 -14.85 11.10 -1.27
CA THR A 175 -14.65 12.51 -0.93
C THR A 175 -13.38 12.63 -0.09
N GLU A 176 -12.95 13.86 0.16
CA GLU A 176 -11.79 14.13 1.01
C GLU A 176 -11.91 13.52 2.41
N ASP A 177 -13.13 13.46 2.97
CA ASP A 177 -13.35 13.07 4.37
C ASP A 177 -14.08 11.72 4.56
N ARG A 178 -14.73 11.19 3.53
CA ARG A 178 -15.48 9.92 3.61
C ARG A 178 -15.74 9.28 2.25
N THR A 179 -16.38 8.12 2.28
CA THR A 179 -17.00 7.51 1.11
C THR A 179 -18.53 7.50 1.26
N ARG A 180 -19.27 7.73 0.18
CA ARG A 180 -20.74 7.68 0.17
C ARG A 180 -21.22 6.80 -0.98
N HIS A 181 -22.42 6.23 -0.86
CA HIS A 181 -23.07 5.65 -2.03
C HIS A 181 -23.56 6.77 -2.95
N LEU A 182 -23.38 6.60 -4.27
CA LEU A 182 -23.79 7.60 -5.27
C LEU A 182 -25.28 7.96 -5.15
N SER A 183 -26.12 6.98 -4.79
CA SER A 183 -27.57 7.16 -4.57
C SER A 183 -27.91 8.10 -3.41
N GLU A 184 -26.99 8.34 -2.48
CA GLU A 184 -27.17 9.22 -1.32
C GLU A 184 -26.70 10.65 -1.59
N ILE A 185 -26.08 10.91 -2.74
CA ILE A 185 -25.48 12.19 -3.08
C ILE A 185 -26.52 13.08 -3.77
N VAL A 186 -26.80 14.22 -3.14
CA VAL A 186 -27.71 15.23 -3.70
C VAL A 186 -26.99 16.15 -4.69
N ASN A 187 -25.75 16.56 -4.36
CA ASN A 187 -24.90 17.41 -5.18
C ASN A 187 -23.45 16.97 -5.04
N PHE A 188 -22.66 17.06 -6.11
CA PHE A 188 -21.21 16.87 -6.03
C PHE A 188 -20.54 18.08 -5.40
N SER A 189 -19.57 17.84 -4.50
CA SER A 189 -18.69 18.85 -3.91
C SER A 189 -17.31 18.88 -4.58
N CYS A 190 -17.24 18.48 -5.85
CA CYS A 190 -16.02 18.31 -6.63
C CYS A 190 -16.18 19.01 -7.98
N ASN A 191 -15.07 19.53 -8.53
CA ASN A 191 -15.02 20.23 -9.81
C ASN A 191 -14.19 19.48 -10.88
N CYS A 192 -13.99 18.16 -10.72
CA CYS A 192 -13.28 17.35 -11.70
C CYS A 192 -14.05 17.25 -13.03
N GLU A 193 -13.45 16.64 -14.04
CA GLU A 193 -14.05 16.50 -15.37
C GLU A 193 -15.36 15.70 -15.40
N VAL A 194 -15.62 14.86 -14.40
CA VAL A 194 -16.85 14.09 -14.26
C VAL A 194 -17.91 14.93 -13.55
N CYS A 195 -17.60 15.45 -12.37
CA CYS A 195 -18.53 16.21 -11.54
C CYS A 195 -18.95 17.56 -12.16
N SER A 196 -18.16 18.10 -13.09
CA SER A 196 -18.52 19.29 -13.86
C SER A 196 -19.44 19.02 -15.06
N LYS A 197 -19.53 17.76 -15.52
CA LYS A 197 -20.35 17.35 -16.67
C LYS A 197 -21.67 16.70 -16.26
N PHE A 198 -21.69 15.99 -15.12
CA PHE A 198 -22.84 15.24 -14.65
C PHE A 198 -23.31 15.74 -13.30
N THR A 199 -24.63 15.73 -13.10
CA THR A 199 -25.25 15.69 -11.78
C THR A 199 -25.21 14.28 -11.19
N PRO A 200 -25.38 14.09 -9.87
CA PRO A 200 -25.43 12.76 -9.26
C PRO A 200 -26.49 11.84 -9.87
N LYS A 201 -27.66 12.38 -10.23
CA LYS A 201 -28.75 11.62 -10.86
C LYS A 201 -28.40 11.18 -12.28
N GLU A 202 -27.78 12.05 -13.07
CA GLU A 202 -27.34 11.70 -14.42
C GLU A 202 -26.25 10.64 -14.39
N LEU A 203 -25.26 10.77 -13.49
CA LEU A 203 -24.20 9.77 -13.32
C LEU A 203 -24.76 8.41 -12.89
N LEU A 204 -25.75 8.41 -11.97
CA LEU A 204 -26.38 7.18 -11.49
C LEU A 204 -27.19 6.46 -12.58
N ALA A 205 -27.72 7.22 -13.55
CA ALA A 205 -28.56 6.71 -14.64
C ALA A 205 -27.76 6.20 -15.87
N LEU A 206 -26.43 6.36 -15.88
CA LEU A 206 -25.59 5.82 -16.95
C LEU A 206 -25.61 4.29 -16.96
N GLU A 207 -25.28 3.72 -18.12
CA GLU A 207 -24.99 2.29 -18.26
C GLU A 207 -23.87 1.87 -17.30
N GLU A 208 -23.93 0.64 -16.79
CA GLU A 208 -23.08 0.17 -15.68
C GLU A 208 -21.59 0.42 -15.94
N SER A 209 -21.10 0.04 -17.13
CA SER A 209 -19.69 0.24 -17.48
C SER A 209 -19.29 1.72 -17.56
N GLU A 210 -20.17 2.59 -18.07
CA GLU A 210 -19.89 4.03 -18.16
C GLU A 210 -19.91 4.67 -16.78
N LYS A 211 -20.87 4.30 -15.93
CA LYS A 211 -20.94 4.75 -14.53
C LYS A 211 -19.69 4.35 -13.76
N ILE A 212 -19.27 3.08 -13.84
CA ILE A 212 -18.04 2.59 -13.16
C ILE A 212 -16.82 3.34 -13.66
N ASN A 213 -16.68 3.55 -14.98
CA ASN A 213 -15.54 4.28 -15.52
C ASN A 213 -15.51 5.74 -15.05
N ASN A 214 -16.66 6.44 -15.08
CA ASN A 214 -16.74 7.82 -14.59
C ASN A 214 -16.51 7.91 -13.07
N LEU A 215 -17.02 6.97 -12.28
CA LEU A 215 -16.73 6.91 -10.84
C LEU A 215 -15.26 6.59 -10.55
N GLY A 216 -14.59 5.82 -11.40
CA GLY A 216 -13.16 5.55 -11.27
C GLY A 216 -12.27 6.71 -11.72
N LEU A 217 -12.76 7.58 -12.61
CA LEU A 217 -12.09 8.81 -13.02
C LEU A 217 -12.23 9.94 -12.00
N HIS A 218 -13.34 9.94 -11.25
CA HIS A 218 -13.57 10.84 -10.11
C HIS A 218 -12.72 10.45 -8.90
#